data_AF-A0A9D2KWG5-F1
#
_entry.id   AF-A0A9D2KWG5-F1
#
_cell.length_a   1.000
_cell.length_b   1.000
_cell.length_c   1.000
_cell.angle_alpha   90.00
_cell.angle_beta   90.00
_cell.angle_gamma   90.00
#
_symmetry.space_group_name_H-M   'P 1'
#
loop_
_entity.id
_entity.type
_entity.pdbx_description
1 polymer ?
#
loop_
_entity_poly.entity_id
_entity_poly.type
_entity_poly.pdbx_seq_one_letter_code
_entity_poly.pdbx_strand_id
1 'polypeptide(L)' 'MEPENRMVFENGIGHTFTDEEIIVLKRLLSSAKVDEEYQEALEHLQSLFLEHLD' A
#
# COMPACT_ATOMS: atom_id res chain seq x y z
N MET A 1 -20.10 0.93 -8.07
CA MET A 1 -18.80 1.51 -8.45
C MET A 1 -17.77 0.63 -7.83
N GLU A 2 -16.87 0.07 -8.63
CA GLU A 2 -15.72 -0.66 -8.08
C GLU A 2 -14.85 0.32 -7.29
N PRO A 3 -14.29 -0.06 -6.15
CA PRO A 3 -13.34 0.78 -5.45
C PRO A 3 -12.14 1.04 -6.38
N GLU A 4 -11.91 2.29 -6.75
CA GLU A 4 -10.68 2.65 -7.45
C GLU A 4 -9.53 2.57 -6.44
N ASN A 5 -8.46 1.85 -6.79
CA ASN A 5 -7.21 1.82 -6.04
C ASN A 5 -6.52 3.20 -6.08
N ARG A 6 -7.08 4.18 -5.37
CA ARG A 6 -6.68 5.59 -5.45
C ARG A 6 -6.12 6.08 -4.12
N MET A 7 -4.91 6.64 -4.17
CA MET A 7 -4.30 7.37 -3.07
C MET A 7 -4.41 8.87 -3.32
N VAL A 8 -4.74 9.64 -2.29
CA VAL A 8 -4.75 11.11 -2.33
C VAL A 8 -3.67 11.63 -1.40
N PHE A 9 -2.74 12.40 -1.95
CA PHE A 9 -1.68 13.06 -1.21
C PHE A 9 -2.17 14.38 -0.61
N GLU A 10 -1.51 14.84 0.46
CA GLU A 10 -1.92 16.06 1.20
C GLU A 10 -1.99 17.32 0.32
N ASN A 11 -1.22 17.36 -0.77
CA ASN A 11 -1.24 18.45 -1.74
C ASN A 11 -2.41 18.37 -2.74
N GLY A 12 -3.35 17.43 -2.57
CA GLY A 12 -4.53 17.24 -3.41
C GLY A 12 -4.27 16.44 -4.69
N ILE A 13 -3.05 15.97 -4.93
CA ILE A 13 -2.76 15.07 -6.06
C ILE A 13 -3.38 13.70 -5.75
N GLY A 14 -4.15 13.17 -6.70
CA GLY A 14 -4.64 11.79 -6.65
C GLY A 14 -3.86 10.93 -7.63
N HIS A 15 -3.45 9.73 -7.20
CA HIS A 15 -2.91 8.70 -8.07
C HIS A 15 -3.80 7.47 -8.00
N THR A 16 -4.26 7.00 -9.16
CA THR A 16 -4.92 5.70 -9.28
C THR A 16 -3.86 4.70 -9.71
N PHE A 17 -3.61 3.71 -8.87
CA PHE A 17 -2.61 2.69 -9.15
C PHE A 17 -3.04 1.83 -10.33
N THR A 18 -2.09 1.54 -11.20
CA THR A 18 -2.23 0.48 -12.21
C THR A 18 -2.03 -0.89 -11.56
N ASP A 19 -2.56 -1.95 -12.18
CA ASP A 19 -2.39 -3.33 -11.71
C ASP A 19 -0.90 -3.70 -11.51
N GLU A 20 -0.03 -3.23 -12.40
CA GLU A 20 1.42 -3.47 -12.32
C GLU A 20 2.04 -2.81 -11.08
N GLU A 21 1.66 -1.57 -10.78
CA GLU A 21 2.11 -0.85 -9.58
C GLU A 21 1.62 -1.53 -8.30
N ILE A 22 0.38 -2.03 -8.30
CA ILE A 22 -0.20 -2.78 -7.18
C ILE A 22 0.59 -4.08 -6.93
N ILE A 23 0.90 -4.84 -8.00
CA ILE A 23 1.70 -6.06 -7.88
C ILE A 23 3.08 -5.76 -7.28
N VAL A 24 3.74 -4.68 -7.74
CA VAL A 24 5.04 -4.27 -7.21
C VAL A 24 4.93 -3.88 -5.74
N LEU A 25 3.94 -3.06 -5.37
CA LEU A 25 3.71 -2.65 -3.98
C LEU A 25 3.46 -3.84 -3.06
N LYS A 26 2.57 -4.75 -3.45
CA LYS A 26 2.26 -5.98 -2.69
C LYS A 26 3.53 -6.79 -2.44
N ARG A 27 4.35 -7.02 -3.47
CA ARG A 27 5.62 -7.77 -3.36
C ARG A 27 6.62 -7.10 -2.43
N LEU A 28 6.78 -5.78 -2.52
CA LEU A 28 7.70 -5.03 -1.67
C LEU A 28 7.26 -5.08 -0.21
N LEU A 29 5.97 -4.84 0.07
CA LEU A 29 5.42 -4.88 1.42
C LEU A 29 5.49 -6.27 2.05
N SER A 30 5.18 -7.34 1.30
CA SER A 30 5.26 -8.71 1.82
C SER A 30 6.69 -9.17 2.13
N SER A 31 7.72 -8.55 1.54
CA SER A 31 9.12 -8.92 1.74
C SER A 31 9.92 -7.92 2.58
N ALA A 32 9.29 -6.80 2.98
CA ALA A 32 9.94 -5.77 3.77
C ALA A 32 10.37 -6.32 5.14
N LYS A 33 11.55 -5.87 5.58
CA LYS A 33 12.08 -6.11 6.92
C LYS A 33 12.47 -4.76 7.49
N VAL A 34 12.03 -4.48 8.70
CA VAL A 34 12.30 -3.23 9.42
C VAL A 34 12.81 -3.55 10.82
N ASP A 35 13.40 -2.57 11.49
CA ASP A 35 13.78 -2.71 12.89
C ASP A 35 12.54 -2.87 13.78
N GLU A 36 12.70 -3.47 14.97
CA GLU A 36 11.59 -3.82 15.88
C GLU A 36 10.71 -2.61 16.23
N GLU A 37 11.29 -1.41 16.34
CA GLU A 37 10.55 -0.17 16.62
C GLU A 37 9.55 0.24 15.52
N TYR A 38 9.70 -0.28 14.30
CA TYR A 38 8.82 -0.01 13.16
C TYR A 38 7.93 -1.20 12.79
N GLN A 39 8.01 -2.32 13.52
CA GLN A 39 7.30 -3.54 13.19
C GLN A 39 5.78 -3.33 13.15
N GLU A 40 5.22 -2.61 14.13
CA GLU A 40 3.78 -2.28 14.18
C GLU A 40 3.35 -1.40 12.99
N ALA A 41 4.20 -0.44 12.60
CA ALA A 41 3.92 0.41 11.44
C ALA A 41 3.96 -0.40 10.13
N LEU A 42 4.88 -1.36 10.00
CA LEU A 42 4.91 -2.26 8.85
C LEU A 42 3.67 -3.16 8.80
N GLU A 43 3.25 -3.73 9.92
CA GLU A 43 2.04 -4.55 10.01
C GLU A 43 0.78 -3.76 9.62
N HIS A 44 0.68 -2.50 10.08
CA HIS A 44 -0.41 -1.62 9.69
C HIS A 44 -0.42 -1.33 8.18
N LEU A 45 0.75 -1.04 7.59
CA LEU A 45 0.86 -0.86 6.13
C LEU A 45 0.53 -2.14 5.37
N GLN A 46 0.98 -3.30 5.85
CA GLN A 46 0.66 -4.58 5.23
C GLN A 46 -0.85 -4.84 5.26
N SER A 47 -1.53 -4.59 6.39
CA SER A 47 -2.99 -4.74 6.46
C SER A 47 -3.69 -3.76 5.50
N LEU A 48 -3.32 -2.47 5.51
CA LEU A 48 -3.92 -1.47 4.64
C LEU A 48 -3.78 -1.80 3.15
N PHE A 49 -2.61 -2.26 2.71
CA PHE A 49 -2.29 -2.38 1.29
C PHE A 49 -2.39 -3.81 0.76
N LEU A 50 -2.23 -4.85 1.58
CA LEU A 50 -2.37 -6.25 1.13
C LEU A 50 -3.80 -6.75 1.23
N GLU A 51 -4.61 -6.24 2.18
CA GLU A 51 -6.01 -6.68 2.34
C GLU A 51 -7.00 -5.85 1.53
N HIS A 52 -6.63 -4.63 1.11
CA HIS A 52 -7.58 -3.68 0.50
C HIS A 52 -7.18 -3.11 -0.85
N LEU A 53 -5.95 -3.33 -1.35
CA LEU A 53 -5.68 -3.10 -2.76
C LEU A 53 -6.04 -4.37 -3.53
N ASP A 54 -6.89 -4.24 -4.55
CA ASP A 54 -7.16 -5.32 -5.52
C ASP A 54 -6.20 -5.21 -6.71
#